data_AF-A0A7W7S8R2-F1
#
_entry.id   AF-A0A7W7S8R2-F1
#
_cell.length_a   1.000
_cell.length_b   1.000
_cell.length_c   1.000
_cell.angle_alpha   90.00
_cell.angle_beta   90.00
_cell.angle_gamma   90.00
#
_symmetry.space_group_name_H-M   'P 1'
#
loop_
_entity.id
_entity.type
_entity.pdbx_description
1 polymer ?
#
loop_
_entity_poly.entity_id
_entity_poly.type
_entity_poly.pdbx_seq_one_letter_code
_entity_poly.pdbx_strand_id
1 'polypeptide(L)'
;MSAAPLHGHHHDAQPIPRTQDGVAVALPPAQRMEFYREMGEATDEEIGGVLRRWWLRAELYRDPEGDRIHAALQAGTAPGTPASEVLRRRGDR
;
A
#
# COMPACT_ATOMS: atom_id res chain seq x y z
N MET A 1 -27.27 -17.83 12.15
CA MET A 1 -26.26 -17.39 11.17
C MET A 1 -25.07 -16.87 11.96
N SER A 2 -24.00 -17.65 12.09
CA SER A 2 -22.79 -17.24 12.81
C SER A 2 -21.81 -16.61 11.83
N ALA A 3 -21.52 -15.31 12.00
CA ALA A 3 -20.42 -14.68 11.31
C ALA A 3 -19.12 -15.19 11.93
N ALA A 4 -18.30 -15.91 11.15
CA ALA A 4 -16.95 -16.24 11.59
C ALA A 4 -16.17 -14.93 11.79
N PRO A 5 -15.36 -14.82 12.86
CA PRO A 5 -14.51 -13.66 13.03
C PRO A 5 -13.47 -13.67 11.91
N LEU A 6 -13.47 -12.63 11.08
CA LEU A 6 -12.35 -12.34 10.20
C LEU A 6 -11.16 -12.10 11.14
N HIS A 7 -10.24 -13.06 11.25
CA HIS A 7 -8.95 -12.83 11.86
C HIS A 7 -8.23 -11.81 10.98
N GLY A 8 -8.50 -10.52 11.23
CA GLY A 8 -7.71 -9.44 10.68
C GLY A 8 -6.32 -9.56 11.28
N HIS A 9 -5.36 -10.04 10.50
CA HIS A 9 -3.94 -10.05 10.87
C HIS A 9 -3.31 -8.65 10.78
N HIS A 10 -4.06 -7.61 11.17
CA HIS A 10 -3.60 -6.24 11.05
C HIS A 10 -3.47 -5.62 12.45
N HIS A 11 -2.24 -5.19 12.76
CA HIS A 11 -1.88 -4.20 13.78
C HIS A 11 -1.68 -4.64 15.25
N ASP A 12 -0.74 -5.55 15.51
CA ASP A 12 0.06 -5.47 16.75
C ASP A 12 1.33 -4.61 16.57
N ALA A 13 1.58 -4.16 15.34
CA ALA A 13 2.74 -3.33 15.04
C ALA A 13 2.39 -1.85 15.20
N GLN A 14 3.23 -1.10 15.91
CA GLN A 14 3.10 0.35 16.04
C GLN A 14 3.01 1.00 14.64
N PRO A 15 2.08 1.95 14.40
CA PRO A 15 1.99 2.70 13.15
C PRO A 15 3.32 3.35 12.80
N ILE A 16 3.63 3.45 11.49
CA ILE A 16 4.85 4.12 11.05
C ILE A 16 4.78 5.59 11.49
N PRO A 17 5.79 6.13 12.19
CA PRO A 17 5.85 7.55 12.49
C PRO A 17 5.76 8.37 11.20
N ARG A 18 4.89 9.40 11.16
CA ARG A 18 4.71 10.28 9.99
C ARG A 18 5.81 11.32 9.88
N THR A 19 7.05 10.88 9.93
CA THR A 19 8.25 11.68 9.71
C THR A 19 8.97 11.16 8.47
N GLN A 20 9.81 12.00 7.85
CA GLN A 20 10.58 11.58 6.69
C GLN A 20 11.45 10.34 6.98
N ASP A 21 12.09 10.31 8.15
CA ASP A 21 12.94 9.19 8.56
C ASP A 21 12.13 7.92 8.85
N GLY A 22 11.00 8.05 9.57
CA GLY A 22 10.12 6.92 9.86
C GLY A 22 9.59 6.25 8.60
N VAL A 23 9.18 7.06 7.61
CA VAL A 23 8.75 6.56 6.30
C VAL A 23 9.92 5.93 5.54
N ALA A 24 11.10 6.57 5.49
CA ALA A 24 12.26 6.04 4.78
C ALA A 24 12.67 4.64 5.27
N VAL A 25 12.76 4.45 6.59
CA VAL A 25 13.17 3.17 7.21
C VAL A 25 12.17 2.06 6.89
N ALA A 26 10.88 2.38 6.82
CA ALA A 26 9.82 1.42 6.52
C ALA A 26 9.75 1.01 5.03
N LEU A 27 10.36 1.78 4.13
CA LEU A 27 10.37 1.46 2.70
C LEU A 27 11.44 0.41 2.35
N PRO A 28 11.13 -0.50 1.40
CA PRO A 28 12.14 -1.34 0.75
C PRO A 28 13.26 -0.49 0.14
N PRO A 29 14.52 -0.99 0.07
CA PRO A 29 15.66 -0.19 -0.38
C PRO A 29 15.49 0.47 -1.75
N ALA A 30 14.90 -0.23 -2.72
CA ALA A 30 14.64 0.31 -4.06
C ALA A 30 13.66 1.51 -4.04
N GLN A 31 12.64 1.44 -3.18
CA GLN A 31 11.61 2.47 -3.04
C GLN A 31 12.08 3.67 -2.22
N ARG A 32 13.01 3.45 -1.29
CA ARG A 32 13.59 4.50 -0.45
C ARG A 32 14.31 5.57 -1.28
N MET A 33 14.98 5.19 -2.37
CA MET A 33 15.67 6.14 -3.24
C MET A 33 14.71 7.05 -4.00
N GLU A 34 13.60 6.50 -4.49
CA GLU A 34 12.56 7.29 -5.16
C GLU A 34 11.86 8.24 -4.18
N PHE A 35 11.59 7.77 -2.96
CA PHE A 35 11.07 8.63 -1.89
C PHE A 35 11.98 9.83 -1.60
N TYR A 36 13.28 9.61 -1.43
CA TYR A 36 14.21 10.72 -1.19
C TYR A 36 14.30 11.69 -2.37
N ARG A 37 14.25 11.15 -3.60
CA ARG A 37 14.23 11.98 -4.82
C ARG A 37 12.99 12.88 -4.84
N GLU A 38 11.80 12.33 -4.67
CA GLU A 38 10.56 13.12 -4.66
C GLU A 38 10.51 14.13 -3.51
N MET A 39 10.96 13.76 -2.30
CA MET A 39 11.03 14.68 -1.16
C MET A 39 12.02 15.84 -1.40
N GLY A 40 13.12 15.59 -2.13
CA GLY A 40 14.12 16.60 -2.46
C GLY A 40 13.72 17.51 -3.62
N GLU A 41 12.80 17.07 -4.48
CA GLU A 41 12.27 17.85 -5.61
C GLU A 41 11.02 18.66 -5.24
N ALA A 42 10.30 18.28 -4.17
CA ALA A 42 9.05 18.90 -3.75
C ALA A 42 9.23 20.34 -3.22
N THR A 43 8.28 21.22 -3.55
CA THR A 43 8.19 22.55 -2.91
C THR A 43 7.69 22.46 -1.47
N ASP A 44 7.73 23.57 -0.74
CA ASP A 44 7.19 23.67 0.62
C ASP A 44 5.69 23.39 0.67
N GLU A 45 4.92 23.72 -0.38
CA GLU A 45 3.51 23.35 -0.45
C GLU A 45 3.27 21.86 -0.75
N GLU A 46 4.17 21.23 -1.50
CA GLU A 46 4.02 19.84 -1.97
C GLU A 46 4.51 18.80 -0.96
N ILE A 47 5.50 19.15 -0.14
CA ILE A 47 6.23 18.22 0.72
C ILE A 47 5.31 17.43 1.67
N GLY A 48 4.26 18.06 2.19
CA GLY A 48 3.27 17.40 3.03
C GLY A 48 2.42 16.37 2.29
N GLY A 49 2.15 16.61 1.00
CA GLY A 49 1.45 15.67 0.12
C GLY A 49 2.31 14.47 -0.25
N VAL A 50 3.59 14.70 -0.58
CA VAL A 50 4.57 13.65 -0.86
C VAL A 50 4.73 12.74 0.35
N LEU A 51 5.00 13.31 1.53
CA LEU A 51 5.16 12.54 2.77
C LEU A 51 3.92 11.68 3.08
N ARG A 52 2.71 12.24 2.92
CA ARG A 52 1.46 11.51 3.18
C ARG A 52 1.26 10.33 2.21
N ARG A 53 1.55 10.53 0.93
CA ARG A 53 1.42 9.48 -0.11
C ARG A 53 2.39 8.33 0.15
N TRP A 54 3.64 8.66 0.49
CA TRP A 54 4.66 7.66 0.78
C TRP A 54 4.42 6.94 2.11
N TRP A 55 3.89 7.63 3.12
CA TRP A 55 3.46 6.98 4.37
C TRP A 55 2.38 5.92 4.11
N LEU A 56 1.34 6.24 3.32
CA LEU A 56 0.30 5.27 2.96
C LEU A 56 0.88 4.07 2.20
N ARG A 57 1.82 4.32 1.28
CA ARG A 57 2.51 3.27 0.54
C ARG A 57 3.37 2.39 1.47
N ALA A 58 4.05 3.00 2.44
CA ALA A 58 4.86 2.28 3.42
C ALA A 58 4.00 1.38 4.33
N GLU A 59 2.82 1.82 4.75
CA GLU A 59 1.88 0.96 5.50
C GLU A 59 1.43 -0.26 4.66
N LEU A 60 1.25 -0.09 3.34
CA LEU A 60 0.93 -1.21 2.44
C LEU A 60 2.08 -2.22 2.31
N TYR A 61 3.34 -1.76 2.28
CA TYR A 61 4.49 -2.66 2.23
C TYR A 61 4.70 -3.47 3.52
N ARG A 62 4.12 -3.04 4.64
CA ARG A 62 4.19 -3.79 5.90
C ARG A 62 3.17 -4.92 5.98
N ASP A 63 2.20 -4.96 5.07
CA ASP A 63 1.15 -5.98 5.05
C ASP A 63 1.63 -7.25 4.31
N PRO A 64 1.94 -8.35 5.03
CA PRO A 64 2.38 -9.59 4.41
C PRO A 64 1.27 -10.26 3.58
N GLU A 65 0.02 -9.87 3.78
CA GLU A 65 -1.10 -10.28 2.95
C GLU A 65 -1.08 -9.56 1.59
N GLY A 66 -0.67 -8.30 1.58
CA GLY A 66 -0.45 -7.52 0.36
C GLY A 66 0.58 -8.16 -0.57
N ASP A 67 1.72 -8.59 -0.03
CA ASP A 67 2.75 -9.30 -0.81
C ASP A 67 2.24 -10.63 -1.39
N ARG A 68 1.46 -11.38 -0.60
CA ARG A 68 0.85 -12.64 -1.06
C ARG A 68 -0.16 -12.42 -2.17
N ILE A 69 -1.02 -11.40 -2.04
CA ILE A 69 -1.99 -11.03 -3.08
C ILE A 69 -1.27 -10.55 -4.33
N HIS A 70 -0.22 -9.73 -4.19
CA HIS A 70 0.57 -9.27 -5.32
C HIS A 70 1.24 -10.43 -6.06
N ALA A 71 1.87 -11.36 -5.34
CA ALA A 71 2.46 -12.56 -5.93
C ALA A 71 1.41 -13.44 -6.63
N ALA A 72 0.22 -13.62 -6.01
CA ALA A 72 -0.87 -14.36 -6.61
C ALA A 72 -1.42 -13.67 -7.87
N LEU A 73 -1.47 -12.33 -7.92
CA LEU A 73 -1.86 -11.59 -9.11
C LEU A 73 -0.86 -11.81 -10.24
N GLN A 74 0.45 -11.71 -9.96
CA GLN A 74 1.51 -11.95 -10.93
C GLN A 74 1.52 -13.41 -11.44
N ALA A 75 1.15 -14.36 -10.59
CA ALA A 75 1.02 -15.78 -10.96
C ALA A 75 -0.32 -16.11 -11.64
N GLY A 76 -1.27 -15.17 -11.74
CA GLY A 76 -2.62 -15.43 -12.26
C GLY A 76 -3.49 -16.31 -11.35
N THR A 77 -3.15 -16.42 -10.07
CA THR A 77 -3.81 -17.28 -9.07
C THR A 77 -4.52 -16.49 -7.98
N ALA A 78 -4.55 -15.16 -8.08
CA ALA A 78 -5.22 -14.32 -7.10
C ALA A 78 -6.72 -14.65 -7.01
N PRO A 79 -7.26 -14.87 -5.80
CA PRO A 79 -8.70 -15.09 -5.62
C PRO A 79 -9.46 -13.79 -5.90
N GLY A 80 -10.57 -13.90 -6.64
CA GLY A 80 -11.47 -12.78 -6.93
C GLY A 80 -11.59 -12.46 -8.42
N THR A 81 -12.44 -11.49 -8.73
CA THR A 81 -12.61 -10.97 -10.10
C THR A 81 -11.91 -9.61 -10.20
N PRO A 82 -11.08 -9.35 -11.23
CA PRO A 82 -10.44 -8.05 -11.42
C PRO A 82 -11.47 -6.93 -11.40
N ALA A 83 -11.15 -5.82 -10.72
CA ALA A 83 -12.05 -4.66 -10.65
C ALA A 83 -12.40 -4.14 -12.05
N SER A 84 -11.47 -4.19 -13.00
CA SER A 84 -11.70 -3.85 -14.41
C SER A 84 -12.77 -4.72 -15.07
N GLU A 85 -12.81 -6.02 -14.77
CA GLU A 85 -13.81 -6.93 -15.28
C GLU A 85 -15.18 -6.66 -14.65
N VAL A 86 -15.23 -6.39 -13.34
CA VAL A 86 -16.47 -6.03 -12.64
C VAL A 86 -17.03 -4.71 -13.18
N LEU A 87 -16.18 -3.73 -13.43
CA LEU A 87 -16.56 -2.42 -13.97
C LEU A 87 -17.06 -2.52 -15.41
N ARG A 88 -16.39 -3.31 -16.25
CA ARG A 88 -16.85 -3.60 -17.62
C ARG A 88 -18.25 -4.23 -17.61
N ARG A 89 -18.46 -5.26 -16.78
CA ARG A 89 -19.76 -5.93 -16.62
C ARG A 89 -20.88 -4.99 -16.14
N ARG A 90 -20.54 -3.93 -15.41
CA ARG A 90 -21.50 -2.93 -14.93
C ARG A 90 -21.73 -1.78 -15.92
N GLY A 91 -20.75 -1.47 -16.77
CA GLY A 91 -20.89 -0.48 -17.84
C GLY A 91 -21.66 -0.99 -19.06
N ASP A 92 -21.71 -2.31 -19.25
CA ASP A 92 -22.44 -2.98 -20.33
C ASP A 92 -23.95 -3.16 -20.02
N ARG A 93 -24.49 -2.50 -18.98
CA ARG A 93 -25.88 -2.62 -18.50
C ARG A 93 -26.55 -1.26 -18.40
#